data_AF-A0A443HYI9-F1
#
_entry.id   AF-A0A443HYI9-F1
#
_cell.length_a   1.000
_cell.length_b   1.000
_cell.length_c   1.000
_cell.angle_alpha   90.00
_cell.angle_beta   90.00
_cell.angle_gamma   90.00
#
_symmetry.space_group_name_H-M   'P 1'
#
loop_
_entity.id
_entity.type
_entity.pdbx_description
1 polymer ?
#
loop_
_entity_poly.entity_id
_entity_poly.type
_entity_poly.pdbx_seq_one_letter_code
_entity_poly.pdbx_strand_id
1 'polypeptide(L)'
;MLEISVKTAQVPSLNFTSFQKMASENMILGLFSGLPYEIREMIWKEFFPTSRHQHPLMSQRQKTDLSVLRANRALYDEISTLLYKNSCLTFTLTPAYVSWAVVTLDQSKEHSNDRHIGAKPIWSLESLADAKSRGFDNLPFHKIETVNVNLHPPNPRKKGEIFFLWRKVTDLVTIFKKAKRIHDLTIWLKKGIDGDWVDKWMKPHTSALYQIDHCRCDHDVVCLPFCTLRNVEEIWIETHSKELEDAIDWRIINVAMHTVWDRCWESVPSSRDYKISGHDVDRAVAADYFSMHVDLWKNPMEPEANLARRDFLSTWFEQGISGKSEFESQVLRITIDYPEIIKAYDWEMEFLDYMHTAMVCLYLHMKSLRGKLEDPEYWDQGVWSSVFPKGIPAMDSDEYWEELYPEFIDRDLYLDYMDKNTFLSTIGKLIWKWQDEHPNMDYDAQSSDDDWDTNSQFSCENCPGYKPGVGNRYRHVFLRRE
;
A
#
# COMPACT_ATOMS: atom_id res chain seq x y z
N MET A 1 -30.22 41.05 -81.52
CA MET A 1 -28.91 40.38 -81.36
C MET A 1 -28.33 40.87 -80.04
N LEU A 2 -28.39 40.02 -79.02
CA LEU A 2 -27.91 40.27 -77.66
C LEU A 2 -26.56 39.55 -77.51
N GLU A 3 -25.47 40.30 -77.29
CA GLU A 3 -24.17 39.75 -76.93
C GLU A 3 -24.07 39.65 -75.40
N ILE A 4 -23.85 38.43 -74.91
CA ILE A 4 -23.62 38.12 -73.49
C ILE A 4 -22.10 38.02 -73.29
N SER A 5 -21.55 38.94 -72.51
CA SER A 5 -20.15 38.95 -72.07
C SER A 5 -19.97 37.99 -70.88
N VAL A 6 -19.22 36.90 -71.07
CA VAL A 6 -18.84 35.97 -70.00
C VAL A 6 -17.56 36.47 -69.31
N LYS A 7 -17.66 36.83 -68.03
CA LYS A 7 -16.51 37.08 -67.15
C LYS A 7 -15.99 35.75 -66.61
N THR A 8 -14.73 35.43 -66.87
CA THR A 8 -13.98 34.34 -66.25
C THR A 8 -13.60 34.71 -64.81
N ALA A 9 -14.07 33.92 -63.84
CA ALA A 9 -13.68 34.03 -62.44
C ALA A 9 -12.33 33.33 -62.21
N GLN A 10 -11.38 34.02 -61.58
CA GLN A 10 -10.14 33.44 -61.07
C GLN A 10 -10.44 32.54 -59.85
N VAL A 11 -10.02 31.29 -59.94
CA VAL A 11 -10.02 30.32 -58.83
C VAL A 11 -8.90 30.68 -57.85
N PRO A 12 -9.14 30.74 -56.53
CA PRO A 12 -8.08 31.01 -55.57
C PRO A 12 -7.14 29.80 -55.48
N SER A 13 -5.85 30.06 -55.63
CA SER A 13 -4.77 29.09 -55.41
C SER A 13 -4.81 28.58 -53.96
N LEU A 14 -5.16 27.31 -53.78
CA LEU A 14 -5.01 26.60 -52.52
C LEU A 14 -3.54 26.58 -52.10
N ASN A 15 -3.26 27.12 -50.92
CA ASN A 15 -1.93 27.16 -50.30
C ASN A 15 -1.39 25.74 -50.09
N PHE A 16 -0.45 25.33 -50.93
CA PHE A 16 0.26 24.04 -50.90
C PHE A 16 1.05 23.81 -49.59
N THR A 17 1.29 24.86 -48.81
CA THR A 17 2.04 24.81 -47.55
C THR A 17 1.24 24.32 -46.34
N SER A 18 -0.10 24.39 -46.33
CA SER A 18 -0.89 23.82 -45.22
C SER A 18 -1.02 22.29 -45.31
N PHE A 19 -1.10 21.76 -46.54
CA PHE A 19 -1.13 20.32 -46.80
C PHE A 19 0.20 19.63 -46.48
N GLN A 20 1.34 20.28 -46.71
CA GLN A 20 2.65 19.72 -46.33
C GLN A 20 2.87 19.68 -44.82
N LYS A 21 2.31 20.64 -44.06
CA LYS A 21 2.39 20.63 -42.59
C LYS A 21 1.52 19.51 -41.99
N MET A 22 0.30 19.31 -42.51
CA MET A 22 -0.56 18.18 -42.14
C MET A 22 -0.01 16.81 -42.59
N ALA A 23 0.66 16.73 -43.75
CA ALA A 23 1.27 15.49 -44.23
C ALA A 23 2.48 15.05 -43.38
N SER A 24 3.21 16.01 -42.78
CA SER A 24 4.37 15.71 -41.93
C SER A 24 3.99 15.19 -40.53
N GLU A 25 2.85 15.63 -39.98
CA GLU A 25 2.27 15.08 -38.76
C GLU A 25 1.65 13.68 -39.00
N ASN A 26 1.24 13.41 -40.24
CA ASN A 26 0.62 12.14 -40.66
C ASN A 26 1.60 11.00 -41.02
N MET A 27 2.92 11.13 -40.88
CA MET A 27 3.83 9.98 -41.09
C MET A 27 4.13 9.19 -39.82
N ILE A 28 3.70 9.68 -38.65
CA ILE A 28 4.19 9.16 -37.37
C ILE A 28 3.45 7.87 -36.93
N LEU A 29 2.23 7.65 -37.39
CA LEU A 29 1.38 6.49 -37.03
C LEU A 29 1.49 5.29 -38.00
N GLY A 30 2.39 5.35 -38.98
CA GLY A 30 2.50 4.32 -40.02
C GLY A 30 1.23 4.24 -40.89
N LEU A 31 0.78 3.03 -41.26
CA LEU A 31 -0.42 2.85 -42.10
C LEU A 31 -1.71 3.37 -41.45
N PHE A 32 -1.75 3.51 -40.12
CA PHE A 32 -2.92 4.04 -39.42
C PHE A 32 -3.16 5.52 -39.71
N SER A 33 -2.14 6.27 -40.14
CA SER A 33 -2.34 7.67 -40.50
C SER A 33 -3.23 7.88 -41.72
N GLY A 34 -3.42 6.84 -42.54
CA GLY A 34 -4.37 6.84 -43.64
C GLY A 34 -5.83 6.72 -43.21
N LEU A 35 -6.10 6.35 -41.94
CA LEU A 35 -7.44 6.25 -41.39
C LEU A 35 -7.84 7.57 -40.72
N PRO A 36 -9.12 8.01 -40.81
CA PRO A 36 -9.64 9.09 -39.97
C PRO A 36 -9.50 8.77 -38.48
N TYR A 37 -9.39 9.79 -37.64
CA TYR A 37 -9.22 9.62 -36.19
C TYR A 37 -10.37 8.80 -35.58
N GLU A 38 -11.60 9.00 -36.04
CA GLU A 38 -12.79 8.32 -35.53
C GLU A 38 -12.70 6.80 -35.75
N ILE A 39 -12.18 6.38 -36.90
CA ILE A 39 -11.97 4.96 -37.21
C ILE A 39 -10.83 4.39 -36.36
N ARG A 40 -9.74 5.16 -36.17
CA ARG A 40 -8.66 4.75 -35.28
C ARG A 40 -9.14 4.60 -33.84
N GLU A 41 -9.92 5.56 -33.34
CA GLU A 41 -10.50 5.50 -32.01
C GLU A 41 -11.38 4.26 -31.82
N MET A 42 -12.20 3.90 -32.80
CA MET A 42 -12.97 2.65 -32.78
C MET A 42 -12.07 1.41 -32.70
N ILE A 43 -10.96 1.38 -33.44
CA ILE A 43 -9.97 0.28 -33.36
C ILE A 43 -9.31 0.27 -31.97
N TRP A 44 -8.93 1.44 -31.46
CA TRP A 44 -8.30 1.57 -30.15
C TRP A 44 -9.22 1.17 -29.01
N LYS A 45 -10.54 1.33 -29.18
CA LYS A 45 -11.56 0.89 -28.22
C LYS A 45 -11.56 -0.63 -28.01
N GLU A 46 -11.05 -1.41 -28.96
CA GLU A 46 -10.88 -2.86 -28.79
C GLU A 46 -9.71 -3.22 -27.85
N PHE A 47 -8.79 -2.28 -27.58
CA PHE A 47 -7.73 -2.46 -26.58
C PHE A 47 -8.16 -2.12 -25.16
N PHE A 48 -9.43 -1.79 -24.94
CA PHE A 48 -9.92 -1.61 -23.58
C PHE A 48 -9.84 -2.91 -22.80
N PRO A 49 -9.40 -2.86 -21.54
CA PRO A 49 -9.47 -4.04 -20.70
C PRO A 49 -10.91 -4.48 -20.55
N THR A 50 -11.25 -5.69 -20.99
CA THR A 50 -12.58 -6.27 -20.80
C THR A 50 -12.48 -7.29 -19.67
N SER A 51 -13.22 -7.09 -18.59
CA SER A 51 -13.21 -8.02 -17.47
C SER A 51 -14.16 -9.19 -17.74
N ARG A 52 -13.65 -10.29 -18.32
CA ARG A 52 -14.34 -11.59 -18.31
C ARG A 52 -13.80 -12.48 -17.19
N HIS A 53 -13.95 -12.06 -15.94
CA HIS A 53 -13.65 -12.90 -14.77
C HIS A 53 -14.88 -13.61 -14.18
N GLN A 54 -16.07 -13.46 -14.78
CA GLN A 54 -17.31 -14.00 -14.20
C GLN A 54 -17.69 -15.43 -14.64
N HIS A 55 -16.94 -16.10 -15.52
CA HIS A 55 -17.30 -17.47 -15.94
C HIS A 55 -16.31 -18.53 -15.43
N PRO A 56 -16.72 -19.44 -14.52
CA PRO A 56 -15.87 -20.51 -13.95
C PRO A 56 -15.26 -21.48 -14.98
N LEU A 57 -15.77 -21.47 -16.21
CA LEU A 57 -15.36 -22.36 -17.30
C LEU A 57 -14.41 -21.69 -18.31
N MET A 58 -14.12 -20.41 -18.16
CA MET A 58 -13.20 -19.69 -19.05
C MET A 58 -11.99 -19.20 -18.27
N SER A 59 -11.01 -20.09 -18.12
CA SER A 59 -9.69 -19.83 -17.53
C SER A 59 -8.79 -18.93 -18.41
N GLN A 60 -9.32 -18.31 -19.46
CA GLN A 60 -8.56 -17.35 -20.24
C GLN A 60 -8.40 -16.07 -19.43
N ARG A 61 -7.29 -16.01 -18.70
CA ARG A 61 -6.63 -14.79 -18.24
C ARG A 61 -6.49 -13.85 -19.45
N GLN A 62 -7.47 -12.99 -19.69
CA GLN A 62 -7.38 -11.98 -20.73
C GLN A 62 -6.43 -10.90 -20.25
N LYS A 63 -5.15 -11.10 -20.55
CA LYS A 63 -4.21 -10.00 -20.69
C LYS A 63 -4.65 -9.27 -21.95
N THR A 64 -5.16 -8.05 -21.83
CA THR A 64 -5.20 -7.16 -22.99
C THR A 64 -3.78 -7.10 -23.50
N ASP A 65 -3.52 -7.70 -24.67
CA ASP A 65 -2.17 -7.71 -25.22
C ASP A 65 -1.83 -6.32 -25.74
N LEU A 66 -1.32 -5.49 -24.84
CA LEU A 66 -0.84 -4.15 -25.13
C LEU A 66 0.54 -4.18 -25.82
N SER A 67 0.97 -5.32 -26.38
CA SER A 67 2.18 -5.43 -27.20
C SER A 67 2.17 -4.44 -28.37
N VAL A 68 1.00 -4.11 -28.92
CA VAL A 68 0.83 -3.07 -29.94
C VAL A 68 1.39 -1.71 -29.50
N LEU A 69 1.30 -1.40 -28.20
CA LEU A 69 1.84 -0.16 -27.64
C LEU A 69 3.37 -0.09 -27.71
N ARG A 70 4.05 -1.20 -28.00
CA ARG A 70 5.51 -1.24 -28.17
C ARG A 70 5.95 -1.04 -29.62
N ALA A 71 5.02 -1.09 -30.58
CA ALA A 71 5.35 -1.04 -32.01
C ALA A 71 5.82 0.36 -32.45
N ASN A 72 5.24 1.42 -31.88
CA ASN A 72 5.55 2.80 -32.25
C ASN A 72 5.20 3.77 -31.11
N ARG A 73 6.05 4.78 -30.87
CA ARG A 73 5.82 5.80 -29.84
C ARG A 73 4.55 6.63 -30.07
N ALA A 74 4.23 7.01 -31.30
CA ALA A 74 2.99 7.74 -31.58
C ALA A 74 1.74 6.88 -31.39
N LEU A 75 1.81 5.58 -31.74
CA LEU A 75 0.72 4.64 -31.41
C LEU A 75 0.58 4.51 -29.89
N TYR A 76 1.69 4.37 -29.19
CA TYR A 76 1.71 4.38 -27.72
C TYR A 76 1.03 5.63 -27.17
N ASP A 77 1.44 6.81 -27.62
CA ASP A 77 0.93 8.08 -27.13
C ASP A 77 -0.57 8.25 -27.44
N GLU A 78 -1.03 7.94 -28.65
CA GLU A 78 -2.45 8.03 -29.04
C GLU A 78 -3.32 7.04 -28.25
N ILE A 79 -2.95 5.76 -28.21
CA ILE A 79 -3.75 4.72 -27.55
C ILE A 79 -3.73 4.92 -26.03
N SER A 80 -2.58 5.18 -25.43
CA SER A 80 -2.50 5.40 -23.98
C SER A 80 -3.22 6.66 -23.54
N THR A 81 -3.27 7.70 -24.36
CA THR A 81 -4.11 8.87 -24.11
C THR A 81 -5.58 8.46 -24.08
N LEU A 82 -6.04 7.66 -25.05
CA LEU A 82 -7.43 7.19 -25.05
C LEU A 82 -7.78 6.28 -23.85
N LEU A 83 -6.84 5.42 -23.42
CA LEU A 83 -7.08 4.46 -22.34
C LEU A 83 -7.06 5.10 -20.95
N TYR A 84 -6.16 6.05 -20.70
CA TYR A 84 -5.89 6.54 -19.34
C TYR A 84 -6.29 7.98 -19.10
N LYS A 85 -6.41 8.81 -20.14
CA LYS A 85 -6.85 10.19 -19.96
C LYS A 85 -8.29 10.20 -19.44
N ASN A 86 -8.55 11.06 -18.47
CA ASN A 86 -9.84 11.18 -17.79
C ASN A 86 -10.32 9.85 -17.18
N SER A 87 -9.38 9.01 -16.74
CA SER A 87 -9.68 7.74 -16.08
C SER A 87 -9.41 7.82 -14.58
N CYS A 88 -10.21 7.07 -13.83
CA CYS A 88 -10.12 6.91 -12.40
C CYS A 88 -9.85 5.43 -12.10
N LEU A 89 -8.68 5.15 -11.52
CA LEU A 89 -8.32 3.79 -11.10
C LEU A 89 -8.61 3.62 -9.62
N THR A 90 -9.50 2.69 -9.27
CA THR A 90 -9.92 2.47 -7.89
C THR A 90 -9.47 1.11 -7.38
N PHE A 91 -8.69 1.10 -6.30
CA PHE A 91 -8.37 -0.10 -5.51
C PHE A 91 -9.34 -0.19 -4.34
N THR A 92 -9.98 -1.33 -4.14
CA THR A 92 -10.84 -1.59 -2.97
C THR A 92 -10.20 -2.68 -2.12
N LEU A 93 -9.87 -2.31 -0.88
CA LEU A 93 -9.27 -3.18 0.11
C LEU A 93 -10.30 -3.49 1.21
N THR A 94 -10.54 -4.77 1.42
CA THR A 94 -11.35 -5.29 2.52
C THR A 94 -10.43 -5.86 3.59
N PRO A 95 -10.83 -5.90 4.87
CA PRO A 95 -10.00 -6.47 5.93
C PRO A 95 -9.99 -8.02 5.94
N ALA A 96 -10.68 -8.69 5.02
CA ALA A 96 -10.79 -10.15 5.01
C ALA A 96 -9.49 -10.84 4.55
N TYR A 97 -9.07 -11.92 5.21
CA TYR A 97 -7.82 -12.63 4.89
C TYR A 97 -7.73 -13.16 3.44
N VAL A 98 -8.82 -13.71 2.89
CA VAL A 98 -8.84 -14.51 1.64
C VAL A 98 -8.71 -13.72 0.32
N SER A 99 -8.95 -12.41 0.30
CA SER A 99 -8.93 -11.61 -0.94
C SER A 99 -8.03 -10.40 -0.79
N TRP A 100 -7.04 -10.21 -1.68
CA TRP A 100 -6.11 -9.08 -1.56
C TRP A 100 -6.76 -7.74 -1.93
N ALA A 101 -7.15 -7.54 -3.20
CA ALA A 101 -7.76 -6.29 -3.65
C ALA A 101 -8.72 -6.50 -4.83
N VAL A 102 -9.73 -5.63 -4.93
CA VAL A 102 -10.55 -5.48 -6.14
C VAL A 102 -10.17 -4.17 -6.82
N VAL A 103 -9.75 -4.23 -8.08
CA VAL A 103 -9.36 -3.06 -8.85
C VAL A 103 -10.37 -2.78 -9.93
N THR A 104 -10.69 -1.51 -10.13
CA THR A 104 -11.60 -1.10 -11.19
C THR A 104 -11.10 0.14 -11.91
N LEU A 105 -11.36 0.23 -13.21
CA LEU A 105 -10.99 1.40 -14.02
C LEU A 105 -12.26 2.06 -14.55
N ASP A 106 -12.53 3.28 -14.10
CA ASP A 106 -13.61 4.11 -14.62
C ASP A 106 -13.06 5.09 -15.65
N GLN A 107 -13.81 5.31 -16.73
CA GLN A 107 -13.53 6.41 -17.66
C GLN A 107 -14.63 7.47 -17.56
N SER A 108 -14.23 8.73 -17.64
CA SER A 108 -15.16 9.85 -17.69
C SER A 108 -16.10 9.73 -18.89
N LYS A 109 -17.40 9.90 -18.64
CA LYS A 109 -18.47 9.82 -19.65
C LYS A 109 -18.39 10.90 -20.74
N GLU A 110 -17.54 11.91 -20.58
CA GLU A 110 -17.46 13.05 -21.51
C GLU A 110 -17.05 12.65 -22.94
N HIS A 111 -16.32 11.53 -23.12
CA HIS A 111 -15.92 11.04 -24.45
C HIS A 111 -16.82 9.91 -24.98
N SER A 112 -17.80 9.46 -24.19
CA SER A 112 -18.76 8.43 -24.61
C SER A 112 -20.16 9.03 -24.74
N ASN A 113 -20.42 9.73 -25.84
CA ASN A 113 -21.79 9.89 -26.35
C ASN A 113 -22.41 8.54 -26.77
N ASP A 114 -21.62 7.47 -26.71
CA ASP A 114 -22.00 6.15 -27.15
C ASP A 114 -22.68 5.37 -26.02
N ARG A 115 -23.90 4.89 -26.30
CA ARG A 115 -24.75 4.10 -25.40
C ARG A 115 -24.23 2.68 -25.20
N HIS A 116 -23.04 2.36 -25.68
CA HIS A 116 -22.35 1.14 -25.34
C HIS A 116 -21.83 1.23 -23.91
N ILE A 117 -22.73 0.90 -22.98
CA ILE A 117 -22.43 0.51 -21.60
C ILE A 117 -21.55 -0.74 -21.66
N GLY A 118 -20.28 -0.56 -22.01
CA GLY A 118 -19.27 -1.57 -21.81
C GLY A 118 -19.20 -1.87 -20.32
N ALA A 119 -19.19 -3.14 -19.94
CA ALA A 119 -19.01 -3.53 -18.56
C ALA A 119 -17.70 -2.90 -18.03
N LYS A 120 -17.81 -2.18 -16.90
CA LYS A 120 -16.67 -1.60 -16.19
C LYS A 120 -15.61 -2.67 -15.97
N PRO A 121 -14.33 -2.44 -16.35
CA PRO A 121 -13.26 -3.39 -16.09
C PRO A 121 -13.07 -3.59 -14.58
N ILE A 122 -13.21 -4.83 -14.13
CA ILE A 122 -13.01 -5.25 -12.74
C ILE A 122 -11.98 -6.39 -12.69
N TRP A 123 -10.96 -6.24 -11.85
CA TRP A 123 -9.98 -7.27 -11.55
C TRP A 123 -10.07 -7.66 -10.07
N SER A 124 -10.25 -8.95 -9.80
CA SER A 124 -10.03 -9.52 -8.47
C SER A 124 -8.59 -10.02 -8.39
N LEU A 125 -7.83 -9.46 -7.47
CA LEU A 125 -6.42 -9.76 -7.26
C LEU A 125 -6.26 -10.60 -6.00
N GLU A 126 -5.52 -11.70 -6.13
CA GLU A 126 -5.36 -12.70 -5.06
C GLU A 126 -4.19 -12.37 -4.12
N SER A 127 -3.16 -11.69 -4.61
CA SER A 127 -1.96 -11.33 -3.85
C SER A 127 -1.18 -10.19 -4.53
N LEU A 128 -0.19 -9.64 -3.82
CA LEU A 128 0.80 -8.73 -4.40
C LEU A 128 1.53 -9.34 -5.61
N ALA A 129 1.86 -10.62 -5.56
CA ALA A 129 2.51 -11.33 -6.67
C ALA A 129 1.59 -11.44 -7.89
N ASP A 130 0.30 -11.73 -7.69
CA ASP A 130 -0.70 -11.73 -8.75
C ASP A 130 -0.82 -10.32 -9.39
N ALA A 131 -0.91 -9.27 -8.57
CA ALA A 131 -0.95 -7.89 -9.04
C ALA A 131 0.27 -7.52 -9.90
N LYS A 132 1.49 -7.85 -9.44
CA LYS A 132 2.74 -7.66 -10.20
C LYS A 132 2.72 -8.44 -11.50
N SER A 133 2.29 -9.70 -11.49
CA SER A 133 2.21 -10.55 -12.68
C SER A 133 1.25 -10.01 -13.75
N ARG A 134 0.21 -9.29 -13.33
CA ARG A 134 -0.75 -8.59 -14.19
C ARG A 134 -0.28 -7.21 -14.63
N GLY A 135 0.89 -6.76 -14.20
CA GLY A 135 1.55 -5.53 -14.63
C GLY A 135 1.11 -4.27 -13.87
N PHE A 136 0.43 -4.39 -12.73
CA PHE A 136 0.03 -3.22 -11.92
C PHE A 136 1.23 -2.43 -11.39
N ASP A 137 2.38 -3.07 -11.22
CA ASP A 137 3.63 -2.41 -10.79
C ASP A 137 4.35 -1.65 -11.92
N ASN A 138 3.86 -1.78 -13.16
CA ASN A 138 4.35 -1.08 -14.35
C ASN A 138 3.25 -0.21 -14.99
N LEU A 139 2.16 0.04 -14.27
CA LEU A 139 1.05 0.83 -14.77
C LEU A 139 1.48 2.30 -14.97
N PRO A 140 1.04 2.97 -16.06
CA PRO A 140 1.39 4.37 -16.30
C PRO A 140 0.55 5.31 -15.42
N PHE A 141 0.71 5.27 -14.10
CA PHE A 141 -0.04 6.09 -13.14
C PHE A 141 -0.01 7.60 -13.45
N HIS A 142 1.10 8.10 -14.01
CA HIS A 142 1.24 9.49 -14.45
C HIS A 142 0.31 9.90 -15.62
N LYS A 143 -0.42 8.97 -16.23
CA LYS A 143 -1.42 9.23 -17.26
C LYS A 143 -2.85 9.09 -16.75
N ILE A 144 -3.02 8.54 -15.55
CA ILE A 144 -4.32 8.36 -14.89
C ILE A 144 -4.62 9.67 -14.16
N GLU A 145 -5.86 10.15 -14.28
CA GLU A 145 -6.27 11.42 -13.68
C GLU A 145 -6.29 11.32 -12.16
N THR A 146 -7.00 10.32 -11.64
CA THR A 146 -7.15 10.10 -10.20
C THR A 146 -6.96 8.62 -9.85
N VAL A 147 -6.24 8.35 -8.77
CA VAL A 147 -6.12 7.02 -8.16
C VAL A 147 -6.88 7.03 -6.85
N ASN A 148 -7.90 6.19 -6.74
CA ASN A 148 -8.70 6.04 -5.53
C ASN A 148 -8.32 4.76 -4.79
N VAL A 149 -8.26 4.84 -3.46
CA VAL A 149 -8.10 3.67 -2.58
C VAL A 149 -9.26 3.65 -1.60
N ASN A 150 -10.19 2.72 -1.78
CA ASN A 150 -11.28 2.46 -0.85
C ASN A 150 -10.81 1.51 0.24
N LEU A 151 -10.83 1.96 1.48
CA LEU A 151 -10.54 1.16 2.67
C LEU A 151 -11.86 0.86 3.39
N HIS A 152 -12.15 -0.43 3.61
CA HIS A 152 -13.24 -0.85 4.49
C HIS A 152 -12.71 -1.11 5.91
N PRO A 153 -13.48 -0.77 6.95
CA PRO A 153 -13.04 -0.86 8.33
C PRO A 153 -12.88 -2.32 8.77
N PRO A 154 -11.87 -2.64 9.59
CA PRO A 154 -11.79 -3.93 10.26
C PRO A 154 -12.95 -4.11 11.25
N ASN A 155 -13.34 -5.35 11.48
CA ASN A 155 -14.28 -5.68 12.54
C ASN A 155 -13.55 -5.67 13.90
N PRO A 156 -13.95 -4.83 14.86
CA PRO A 156 -13.27 -4.71 16.16
C PRO A 156 -13.31 -5.99 17.00
N ARG A 157 -14.18 -6.95 16.66
CA ARG A 157 -14.26 -8.26 17.33
C ARG A 157 -13.29 -9.29 16.76
N LYS A 158 -12.68 -9.01 15.61
CA LYS A 158 -11.71 -9.88 14.94
C LYS A 158 -10.38 -9.18 14.88
N LYS A 159 -9.54 -9.40 15.88
CA LYS A 159 -8.29 -8.66 16.09
C LYS A 159 -7.32 -8.80 14.91
N GLY A 160 -7.35 -9.91 14.18
CA GLY A 160 -6.50 -10.09 12.99
C GLY A 160 -6.86 -9.20 11.80
N GLU A 161 -8.09 -8.67 11.72
CA GLU A 161 -8.58 -7.95 10.53
C GLU A 161 -7.82 -6.63 10.26
N ILE A 162 -7.38 -5.93 11.31
CA ILE A 162 -6.54 -4.73 11.14
C ILE A 162 -5.17 -5.07 10.55
N PHE A 163 -4.55 -6.18 10.99
CA PHE A 163 -3.28 -6.65 10.43
C PHE A 163 -3.42 -6.98 8.94
N PHE A 164 -4.51 -7.65 8.55
CA PHE A 164 -4.75 -8.00 7.15
C PHE A 164 -4.93 -6.76 6.27
N LEU A 165 -5.68 -5.76 6.76
CA LEU A 165 -5.87 -4.51 6.04
C LEU A 165 -4.57 -3.72 5.92
N TRP A 166 -3.84 -3.56 7.02
CA TRP A 166 -2.55 -2.89 7.07
C TRP A 166 -1.51 -3.54 6.13
N ARG A 167 -1.45 -4.88 6.10
CA ARG A 167 -0.56 -5.62 5.20
C ARG A 167 -0.89 -5.32 3.73
N LYS A 168 -2.18 -5.33 3.36
CA LYS A 168 -2.62 -5.01 1.98
C LYS A 168 -2.31 -3.57 1.59
N VAL A 169 -2.49 -2.64 2.52
CA VAL A 169 -2.10 -1.25 2.33
C VAL A 169 -0.61 -1.17 2.06
N THR A 170 0.21 -1.80 2.91
CA THR A 170 1.68 -1.78 2.77
C THR A 170 2.11 -2.38 1.42
N ASP A 171 1.54 -3.52 1.04
CA ASP A 171 1.74 -4.14 -0.29
C ASP A 171 1.38 -3.18 -1.41
N LEU A 172 0.24 -2.48 -1.31
CA LEU A 172 -0.21 -1.52 -2.30
C LEU A 172 0.74 -0.32 -2.39
N VAL A 173 1.25 0.20 -1.27
CA VAL A 173 2.24 1.29 -1.36
C VAL A 173 3.55 0.80 -1.99
N THR A 174 3.92 -0.48 -1.90
CA THR A 174 5.08 -1.00 -2.67
C THR A 174 4.87 -0.91 -4.20
N ILE A 175 3.63 -1.09 -4.67
CA ILE A 175 3.26 -0.90 -6.07
C ILE A 175 3.35 0.60 -6.42
N PHE A 176 2.77 1.46 -5.59
CA PHE A 176 2.77 2.90 -5.83
C PHE A 176 4.17 3.50 -5.79
N LYS A 177 5.07 3.02 -4.93
CA LYS A 177 6.49 3.45 -4.88
C LYS A 177 7.25 3.23 -6.19
N LYS A 178 6.84 2.25 -6.99
CA LYS A 178 7.44 2.00 -8.32
C LYS A 178 6.90 2.93 -9.41
N ALA A 179 5.76 3.59 -9.18
CA ALA A 179 5.21 4.53 -10.13
C ALA A 179 6.17 5.71 -10.32
N LYS A 180 6.32 6.18 -11.56
CA LYS A 180 7.12 7.40 -11.80
C LYS A 180 6.52 8.61 -11.08
N ARG A 181 5.19 8.70 -11.11
CA ARG A 181 4.42 9.81 -10.56
C ARG A 181 2.95 9.43 -10.45
N ILE A 182 2.28 9.90 -9.40
CA ILE A 182 0.83 9.85 -9.21
C ILE A 182 0.37 11.29 -9.02
N HIS A 183 -0.59 11.74 -9.84
CA HIS A 183 -1.09 13.11 -9.81
C HIS A 183 -1.95 13.34 -8.57
N ASP A 184 -3.04 12.59 -8.48
CA ASP A 184 -4.02 12.68 -7.41
C ASP A 184 -4.26 11.28 -6.82
N LEU A 185 -4.05 11.16 -5.51
CA LEU A 185 -4.32 9.97 -4.72
C LEU A 185 -5.37 10.28 -3.65
N THR A 186 -6.59 9.77 -3.81
CA THR A 186 -7.64 9.89 -2.80
C THR A 186 -7.84 8.57 -2.05
N ILE A 187 -7.71 8.60 -0.74
CA ILE A 187 -7.98 7.47 0.16
C ILE A 187 -9.35 7.68 0.78
N TRP A 188 -10.24 6.70 0.59
CA TRP A 188 -11.61 6.75 1.05
C TRP A 188 -11.84 5.78 2.22
N LEU A 189 -12.16 6.31 3.39
CA LEU A 189 -12.64 5.55 4.54
C LEU A 189 -14.11 5.19 4.33
N LYS A 190 -14.35 4.06 3.67
CA LYS A 190 -15.69 3.56 3.33
C LYS A 190 -16.38 2.95 4.55
N LYS A 191 -17.71 2.94 4.53
CA LYS A 191 -18.50 2.11 5.45
C LYS A 191 -18.38 0.63 5.06
N GLY A 192 -18.21 -0.25 6.03
CA GLY A 192 -18.23 -1.69 5.82
C GLY A 192 -19.66 -2.26 5.83
N ILE A 193 -19.81 -3.51 5.37
CA ILE A 193 -21.07 -4.25 5.55
C ILE A 193 -21.24 -4.62 7.02
N ASP A 194 -20.14 -5.02 7.67
CA ASP A 194 -20.12 -5.56 9.04
C ASP A 194 -19.68 -4.55 10.10
N GLY A 195 -19.47 -3.28 9.73
CA GLY A 195 -18.95 -2.27 10.65
C GLY A 195 -18.65 -0.91 10.04
N ASP A 196 -18.21 -0.01 10.91
CA ASP A 196 -17.76 1.34 10.58
C ASP A 196 -16.38 1.61 11.20
N TRP A 197 -15.76 2.74 10.87
CA TRP A 197 -14.50 3.20 11.48
C TRP A 197 -14.66 3.75 12.89
N VAL A 198 -15.90 3.94 13.32
CA VAL A 198 -16.31 4.40 14.65
C VAL A 198 -17.29 3.40 15.28
N ASP A 199 -17.32 3.39 16.61
CA ASP A 199 -18.31 2.61 17.34
C ASP A 199 -19.67 3.31 17.39
N LYS A 200 -20.64 2.69 18.07
CA LYS A 200 -22.01 3.22 18.22
C LYS A 200 -22.09 4.54 19.00
N TRP A 201 -21.00 4.96 19.65
CA TRP A 201 -20.89 6.21 20.39
C TRP A 201 -20.03 7.24 19.65
N MET A 202 -19.73 7.03 18.37
CA MET A 202 -18.87 7.87 17.54
C MET A 202 -17.42 7.95 18.05
N LYS A 203 -16.98 6.96 18.84
CA LYS A 203 -15.56 6.86 19.18
C LYS A 203 -14.85 6.09 18.06
N PRO A 204 -13.76 6.62 17.49
CA PRO A 204 -12.96 5.89 16.52
C PRO A 204 -12.54 4.52 17.07
N HIS A 205 -12.60 3.50 16.22
CA HIS A 205 -12.09 2.19 16.59
C HIS A 205 -10.59 2.25 16.79
N THR A 206 -10.18 1.73 17.94
CA THR A 206 -8.81 1.39 18.28
C THR A 206 -8.79 -0.12 18.46
N SER A 207 -8.19 -0.83 17.52
CA SER A 207 -7.95 -2.26 17.72
C SER A 207 -7.14 -2.43 19.00
N ALA A 208 -7.56 -3.37 19.84
CA ALA A 208 -7.01 -3.58 21.19
C ALA A 208 -5.50 -3.92 21.22
N LEU A 209 -4.88 -4.00 20.04
CA LEU A 209 -3.46 -4.24 19.80
C LEU A 209 -2.58 -3.00 20.14
N TYR A 210 -3.14 -1.79 20.19
CA TYR A 210 -2.39 -0.52 20.30
C TYR A 210 -2.16 0.02 21.73
N GLN A 211 -2.04 -0.84 22.74
CA GLN A 211 -1.96 -0.35 24.13
C GLN A 211 -0.61 0.25 24.55
N ILE A 212 0.45 0.15 23.74
CA ILE A 212 1.79 0.61 24.14
C ILE A 212 2.04 2.09 23.81
N ASP A 213 1.32 2.67 22.84
CA ASP A 213 1.41 4.10 22.53
C ASP A 213 -0.01 4.66 22.28
N HIS A 214 -0.62 5.16 23.36
CA HIS A 214 -2.05 5.38 23.60
C HIS A 214 -2.81 6.34 22.66
N CYS A 215 -2.41 6.54 21.40
CA CYS A 215 -2.90 7.66 20.60
C CYS A 215 -3.28 7.36 19.15
N ARG A 216 -3.17 6.13 18.64
CA ARG A 216 -3.45 5.84 17.22
C ARG A 216 -4.70 5.00 17.02
N CYS A 217 -5.56 5.48 16.14
CA CYS A 217 -6.78 4.79 15.74
C CYS A 217 -6.51 3.92 14.52
N ASP A 218 -7.39 2.96 14.26
CA ASP A 218 -7.23 2.01 13.14
C ASP A 218 -7.12 2.72 11.78
N HIS A 219 -7.79 3.87 11.62
CA HIS A 219 -7.70 4.67 10.40
C HIS A 219 -6.31 5.31 10.21
N ASP A 220 -5.62 5.71 11.28
CA ASP A 220 -4.28 6.27 11.18
C ASP A 220 -3.32 5.22 10.60
N VAL A 221 -3.31 4.05 11.21
CA VAL A 221 -2.45 2.91 10.87
C VAL A 221 -2.51 2.55 9.39
N VAL A 222 -3.69 2.62 8.78
CA VAL A 222 -3.90 2.26 7.38
C VAL A 222 -3.78 3.44 6.41
N CYS A 223 -3.86 4.68 6.90
CA CYS A 223 -3.71 5.88 6.06
C CYS A 223 -2.26 6.36 5.97
N LEU A 224 -1.51 6.36 7.08
CA LEU A 224 -0.14 6.88 7.11
C LEU A 224 0.83 6.22 6.10
N PRO A 225 0.76 4.91 5.80
CA PRO A 225 1.65 4.31 4.81
C PRO A 225 1.63 5.03 3.45
N PHE A 226 0.48 5.56 3.02
CA PHE A 226 0.36 6.32 1.77
C PHE A 226 1.10 7.66 1.83
N CYS A 227 1.24 8.25 3.01
CA CYS A 227 1.98 9.50 3.20
C CYS A 227 3.51 9.32 3.08
N THR A 228 4.01 8.08 3.00
CA THR A 228 5.42 7.78 2.69
C THR A 228 5.73 7.84 1.18
N LEU A 229 4.73 8.08 0.34
CA LEU A 229 4.86 8.11 -1.12
C LEU A 229 5.43 9.45 -1.61
N ARG A 230 6.74 9.44 -1.92
CA ARG A 230 7.48 10.63 -2.39
C ARG A 230 7.16 11.03 -3.84
N ASN A 231 6.41 10.20 -4.56
CA ASN A 231 6.07 10.35 -5.98
C ASN A 231 4.61 10.76 -6.21
N VAL A 232 3.85 11.06 -5.15
CA VAL A 232 2.48 11.59 -5.20
C VAL A 232 2.53 13.12 -5.21
N GLU A 233 1.80 13.79 -6.10
CA GLU A 233 1.68 15.26 -6.12
C GLU A 233 0.64 15.74 -5.11
N GLU A 234 -0.58 15.20 -5.17
CA GLU A 234 -1.67 15.51 -4.25
C GLU A 234 -2.19 14.23 -3.58
N ILE A 235 -2.39 14.29 -2.27
CA ILE A 235 -3.01 13.24 -1.47
C ILE A 235 -4.19 13.80 -0.70
N TRP A 236 -5.28 13.05 -0.66
CA TRP A 236 -6.50 13.40 0.06
C TRP A 236 -7.01 12.19 0.82
N ILE A 237 -7.52 12.40 2.03
CA ILE A 237 -8.21 11.37 2.81
C ILE A 237 -9.64 11.83 3.05
N GLU A 238 -10.60 11.06 2.55
CA GLU A 238 -12.03 11.36 2.60
C GLU A 238 -12.80 10.29 3.37
N THR A 239 -13.84 10.71 4.07
CA THR A 239 -14.75 9.83 4.81
C THR A 239 -16.03 9.60 4.02
N HIS A 240 -16.67 8.46 4.26
CA HIS A 240 -17.97 8.17 3.64
C HIS A 240 -19.13 9.02 4.19
N SER A 241 -18.92 9.76 5.28
CA SER A 241 -19.95 10.53 5.96
C SER A 241 -19.34 11.70 6.75
N LYS A 242 -20.15 12.74 6.98
CA LYS A 242 -19.75 13.92 7.74
C LYS A 242 -19.61 13.60 9.23
N GLU A 243 -20.44 12.68 9.71
CA GLU A 243 -20.41 12.18 11.08
C GLU A 243 -19.08 11.50 11.41
N LEU A 244 -18.57 10.68 10.49
CA LEU A 244 -17.23 10.09 10.65
C LEU A 244 -16.13 11.15 10.56
N GLU A 245 -16.27 12.12 9.64
CA GLU A 245 -15.32 13.23 9.51
C GLU A 245 -15.20 14.02 10.82
N ASP A 246 -16.32 14.29 11.48
CA ASP A 246 -16.34 15.06 12.73
C ASP A 246 -15.88 14.23 13.95
N ALA A 247 -15.92 12.90 13.85
CA ALA A 247 -15.49 11.97 14.90
C ALA A 247 -13.98 11.65 14.87
N ILE A 248 -13.34 11.75 13.70
CA ILE A 248 -11.91 11.46 13.54
C ILE A 248 -11.07 12.61 14.11
N ASP A 249 -10.02 12.26 14.85
CA ASP A 249 -8.95 13.20 15.18
C ASP A 249 -7.98 13.33 14.02
N TRP A 250 -8.18 14.38 13.21
CA TRP A 250 -7.38 14.62 12.01
C TRP A 250 -5.96 15.10 12.27
N ARG A 251 -5.53 15.29 13.53
CA ARG A 251 -4.20 15.86 13.82
C ARG A 251 -3.07 15.06 13.16
N ILE A 252 -3.05 13.75 13.34
CA ILE A 252 -1.99 12.88 12.83
C ILE A 252 -2.06 12.82 11.29
N ILE A 253 -3.24 12.57 10.74
CA ILE A 253 -3.46 12.51 9.29
C ILE A 253 -3.08 13.83 8.60
N ASN A 254 -3.50 14.98 9.13
CA ASN A 254 -3.19 16.27 8.54
C ASN A 254 -1.68 16.52 8.52
N VAL A 255 -0.98 16.22 9.61
CA VAL A 255 0.48 16.34 9.66
C VAL A 255 1.14 15.43 8.62
N ALA A 256 0.64 14.21 8.45
CA ALA A 256 1.16 13.27 7.45
C ALA A 256 0.89 13.75 6.00
N MET A 257 -0.29 14.31 5.71
CA MET A 257 -0.60 14.89 4.40
C MET A 257 0.23 16.14 4.11
N HIS A 258 0.42 17.02 5.10
CA HIS A 258 1.32 18.18 4.97
C HIS A 258 2.75 17.77 4.65
N THR A 259 3.23 16.66 5.22
CA THR A 259 4.54 16.11 4.88
C THR A 259 4.66 15.80 3.39
N VAL A 260 3.56 15.34 2.74
CA VAL A 260 3.47 15.12 1.29
C VAL A 260 3.44 16.41 0.50
N TRP A 261 2.55 17.33 0.85
CA TRP A 261 2.36 18.59 0.11
C TRP A 261 3.59 19.49 0.18
N ASP A 262 4.20 19.62 1.36
CA ASP A 262 5.33 20.51 1.62
C ASP A 262 6.68 19.85 1.33
N ARG A 263 6.69 18.56 0.92
CA ARG A 263 7.91 17.77 0.65
C ARG A 263 8.88 17.78 1.84
N CYS A 264 8.36 17.73 3.07
CA CYS A 264 9.16 17.90 4.30
C CYS A 264 10.30 16.87 4.45
N TRP A 265 10.24 15.72 3.75
CA TRP A 265 11.35 14.75 3.72
C TRP A 265 12.61 15.23 3.00
N GLU A 266 12.52 16.28 2.18
CA GLU A 266 13.69 16.87 1.50
C GLU A 266 14.50 17.75 2.46
N SER A 267 13.85 18.32 3.46
CA SER A 267 14.45 19.06 4.55
C SER A 267 14.68 18.13 5.75
N VAL A 268 15.72 17.29 5.69
CA VAL A 268 16.13 16.49 6.86
C VAL A 268 16.43 17.47 8.00
N PRO A 269 15.71 17.41 9.14
CA PRO A 269 16.13 18.17 10.31
C PRO A 269 17.53 17.67 10.69
N SER A 270 18.56 18.50 10.50
CA SER A 270 19.94 18.16 10.86
C SER A 270 20.16 17.98 12.37
N SER A 271 19.12 18.11 13.19
CA SER A 271 19.24 17.90 14.62
C SER A 271 19.06 16.42 14.95
N ARG A 272 20.13 15.82 15.46
CA ARG A 272 20.11 14.61 16.31
C ARG A 272 19.31 14.78 17.61
N ASP A 273 18.44 15.78 17.68
CA ASP A 273 17.49 15.94 18.75
C ASP A 273 16.40 14.91 18.51
N TYR A 274 16.52 13.77 19.20
CA TYR A 274 15.51 12.71 19.29
C TYR A 274 14.14 13.19 19.82
N LYS A 275 13.93 14.51 19.98
CA LYS A 275 12.62 15.13 20.21
C LYS A 275 11.77 14.95 18.97
N ILE A 276 11.12 13.80 18.95
CA ILE A 276 9.98 13.35 18.15
C ILE A 276 9.23 14.56 17.58
N SER A 277 9.59 14.96 16.36
CA SER A 277 8.72 15.86 15.63
C SER A 277 7.57 14.99 15.14
N GLY A 278 6.32 15.37 15.43
CA GLY A 278 5.13 14.65 14.94
C GLY A 278 5.02 14.55 13.41
N HIS A 279 6.02 15.03 12.67
CA HIS A 279 6.15 15.06 11.22
C HIS A 279 6.90 13.85 10.65
N ASP A 280 7.50 12.97 11.48
CA ASP A 280 8.23 11.80 10.98
C ASP A 280 7.28 10.63 10.67
N VAL A 281 6.61 10.74 9.52
CA VAL A 281 5.71 9.71 8.99
C VAL A 281 6.44 8.38 8.78
N ASP A 282 7.71 8.42 8.34
CA ASP A 282 8.50 7.21 8.08
C ASP A 282 8.76 6.45 9.40
N ARG A 283 9.03 7.16 10.50
CA ARG A 283 9.12 6.59 11.85
C ARG A 283 7.81 6.03 12.36
N ALA A 284 6.70 6.75 12.17
CA ALA A 284 5.38 6.27 12.58
C ALA A 284 4.98 4.97 11.86
N VAL A 285 5.26 4.88 10.55
CA VAL A 285 5.02 3.67 9.75
C VAL A 285 6.00 2.55 10.12
N ALA A 286 7.23 2.86 10.49
CA ALA A 286 8.18 1.89 11.04
C ALA A 286 7.68 1.29 12.38
N ALA A 287 7.11 2.12 13.26
CA ALA A 287 6.52 1.66 14.51
C ALA A 287 5.34 0.72 14.24
N ASP A 288 4.42 1.11 13.35
CA ASP A 288 3.29 0.27 12.93
C ASP A 288 3.78 -1.05 12.33
N TYR A 289 4.85 -1.02 11.52
CA TYR A 289 5.41 -2.24 10.93
C TYR A 289 5.88 -3.22 11.98
N PHE A 290 6.64 -2.75 12.97
CA PHE A 290 7.16 -3.63 14.00
C PHE A 290 6.05 -4.11 14.93
N SER A 291 5.21 -3.19 15.43
CA SER A 291 4.12 -3.51 16.36
C SER A 291 3.14 -4.51 15.75
N MET A 292 2.77 -4.35 14.48
CA MET A 292 1.83 -5.25 13.79
C MET A 292 2.30 -6.70 13.75
N HIS A 293 3.60 -6.93 13.55
CA HIS A 293 4.14 -8.28 13.53
C HIS A 293 4.21 -8.88 14.94
N VAL A 294 4.66 -8.10 15.93
CA VAL A 294 4.65 -8.49 17.34
C VAL A 294 3.23 -8.85 17.81
N ASP A 295 2.26 -8.01 17.45
CA ASP A 295 0.86 -8.19 17.80
C ASP A 295 0.24 -9.41 17.13
N LEU A 296 0.45 -9.59 15.82
CA LEU A 296 0.03 -10.80 15.13
C LEU A 296 0.55 -12.05 15.84
N TRP A 297 1.83 -12.02 16.26
CA TRP A 297 2.45 -13.15 16.94
C TRP A 297 1.80 -13.48 18.29
N LYS A 298 1.54 -12.45 19.11
CA LYS A 298 1.00 -12.59 20.48
C LYS A 298 -0.48 -12.92 20.55
N ASN A 299 -1.31 -12.09 19.92
CA ASN A 299 -2.65 -11.81 20.44
C ASN A 299 -3.82 -12.46 19.66
N PRO A 300 -3.93 -12.36 18.33
CA PRO A 300 -5.15 -12.75 17.62
C PRO A 300 -5.34 -14.27 17.57
N MET A 301 -6.22 -14.84 18.38
CA MET A 301 -6.43 -16.31 18.44
C MET A 301 -7.34 -16.85 17.33
N GLU A 302 -7.81 -16.01 16.42
CA GLU A 302 -8.72 -16.40 15.35
C GLU A 302 -8.05 -17.32 14.31
N PRO A 303 -8.77 -18.28 13.69
CA PRO A 303 -8.20 -19.19 12.71
C PRO A 303 -7.49 -18.48 11.54
N GLU A 304 -8.04 -17.36 11.06
CA GLU A 304 -7.42 -16.58 9.98
C GLU A 304 -6.10 -15.95 10.41
N ALA A 305 -5.95 -15.58 11.69
CA ALA A 305 -4.68 -15.08 12.22
C ALA A 305 -3.64 -16.19 12.32
N ASN A 306 -4.05 -17.41 12.67
CA ASN A 306 -3.17 -18.58 12.62
C ASN A 306 -2.62 -18.80 11.21
N LEU A 307 -3.48 -18.70 10.20
CA LEU A 307 -3.07 -18.80 8.79
C LEU A 307 -2.12 -17.66 8.40
N ALA A 308 -2.37 -16.43 8.87
CA ALA A 308 -1.50 -15.30 8.61
C ALA A 308 -0.12 -15.43 9.25
N ARG A 309 0.00 -15.97 10.48
CA ARG A 309 1.31 -16.30 11.07
C ARG A 309 2.06 -17.31 10.24
N ARG A 310 1.40 -18.39 9.83
CA ARG A 310 2.02 -19.40 8.95
C ARG A 310 2.51 -18.78 7.65
N ASP A 311 1.70 -17.93 7.02
CA ASP A 311 2.06 -17.30 5.75
C ASP A 311 3.17 -16.25 5.92
N PHE A 312 3.21 -15.58 7.07
CA PHE A 312 4.33 -14.72 7.44
C PHE A 312 5.62 -15.54 7.57
N LEU A 313 5.62 -16.61 8.37
CA LEU A 313 6.79 -17.49 8.50
C LEU A 313 7.19 -18.09 7.15
N SER A 314 6.23 -18.53 6.34
CA SER A 314 6.51 -19.11 5.02
C SER A 314 7.16 -18.12 4.05
N THR A 315 7.00 -16.82 4.27
CA THR A 315 7.60 -15.77 3.45
C THR A 315 8.83 -15.13 4.11
N TRP A 316 9.32 -15.68 5.22
CA TRP A 316 10.46 -15.14 5.96
C TRP A 316 11.69 -14.95 5.06
N PHE A 317 11.99 -15.92 4.19
CA PHE A 317 13.02 -15.81 3.16
C PHE A 317 12.41 -15.87 1.76
N GLU A 318 12.94 -15.08 0.82
CA GLU A 318 12.56 -15.15 -0.59
C GLU A 318 12.95 -16.50 -1.20
N GLN A 319 12.11 -17.02 -2.13
CA GLN A 319 12.37 -18.30 -2.79
C GLN A 319 13.70 -18.29 -3.56
N GLY A 320 14.51 -19.31 -3.30
CA GLY A 320 15.62 -19.70 -4.16
C GLY A 320 16.78 -18.71 -4.24
N ILE A 321 17.78 -18.90 -3.36
CA ILE A 321 19.21 -18.61 -3.58
C ILE A 321 19.77 -17.40 -2.80
N SER A 322 18.98 -16.38 -2.42
CA SER A 322 19.59 -15.21 -1.74
C SER A 322 19.78 -15.39 -0.22
N GLY A 323 18.96 -16.21 0.43
CA GLY A 323 18.89 -16.31 1.90
C GLY A 323 18.51 -14.99 2.58
N LYS A 324 18.01 -14.00 1.83
CA LYS A 324 17.67 -12.68 2.36
C LYS A 324 16.23 -12.65 2.83
N SER A 325 16.02 -12.21 4.06
CA SER A 325 14.70 -11.92 4.60
C SER A 325 14.36 -10.44 4.44
N GLU A 326 13.23 -10.16 3.80
CA GLU A 326 12.69 -8.80 3.75
C GLU A 326 12.34 -8.32 5.17
N PHE A 327 11.74 -9.19 5.98
CA PHE A 327 11.39 -8.89 7.37
C PHE A 327 12.64 -8.52 8.19
N GLU A 328 13.68 -9.37 8.18
CA GLU A 328 14.92 -9.07 8.92
C GLU A 328 15.57 -7.76 8.43
N SER A 329 15.55 -7.52 7.12
CA SER A 329 16.08 -6.28 6.54
C SER A 329 15.30 -5.05 7.00
N GLN A 330 13.97 -5.14 7.11
CA GLN A 330 13.14 -4.04 7.63
C GLN A 330 13.38 -3.84 9.12
N VAL A 331 13.40 -4.90 9.94
CA VAL A 331 13.67 -4.79 11.38
C VAL A 331 15.07 -4.22 11.64
N LEU A 332 16.08 -4.64 10.88
CA LEU A 332 17.43 -4.09 10.98
C LEU A 332 17.46 -2.59 10.62
N ARG A 333 16.76 -2.18 9.55
CA ARG A 333 16.61 -0.76 9.21
C ARG A 333 15.95 0.02 10.35
N ILE A 334 14.84 -0.49 10.90
CA ILE A 334 14.14 0.12 12.03
C ILE A 334 15.09 0.24 13.23
N THR A 335 15.89 -0.78 13.52
CA THR A 335 16.86 -0.75 14.62
C THR A 335 17.96 0.30 14.41
N ILE A 336 18.38 0.51 13.16
CA ILE A 336 19.42 1.50 12.83
C ILE A 336 18.85 2.92 12.89
N ASP A 337 17.68 3.13 12.28
CA ASP A 337 17.10 4.47 12.08
C ASP A 337 16.29 4.92 13.31
N TYR A 338 15.62 3.99 14.00
CA TYR A 338 14.65 4.20 15.08
C TYR A 338 14.77 3.14 16.21
N PRO A 339 15.96 2.96 16.83
CA PRO A 339 16.21 1.93 17.84
C PRO A 339 15.24 1.94 19.03
N GLU A 340 14.70 3.11 19.38
CA GLU A 340 13.72 3.26 20.45
C GLU A 340 12.40 2.55 20.17
N ILE A 341 12.06 2.29 18.90
CA ILE A 341 10.87 1.50 18.54
C ILE A 341 11.04 0.07 19.03
N ILE A 342 12.21 -0.54 18.81
CA ILE A 342 12.46 -1.90 19.31
C ILE A 342 12.42 -1.91 20.84
N LYS A 343 13.02 -0.89 21.50
CA LYS A 343 12.96 -0.76 22.96
C LYS A 343 11.51 -0.62 23.47
N ALA A 344 10.66 0.14 22.78
CA ALA A 344 9.29 0.38 23.23
C ALA A 344 8.39 -0.87 23.12
N TYR A 345 8.54 -1.65 22.05
CA TYR A 345 7.63 -2.77 21.77
C TYR A 345 8.19 -4.16 22.16
N ASP A 346 9.52 -4.31 22.19
CA ASP A 346 10.21 -5.58 22.44
C ASP A 346 11.58 -5.35 23.10
N TRP A 347 11.57 -4.73 24.28
CA TRP A 347 12.78 -4.26 24.99
C TRP A 347 13.85 -5.34 25.23
N GLU A 348 13.42 -6.57 25.51
CA GLU A 348 14.29 -7.76 25.69
C GLU A 348 14.50 -8.56 24.39
N MET A 349 13.92 -8.11 23.27
CA MET A 349 13.85 -8.84 22.00
C MET A 349 13.24 -10.24 22.15
N GLU A 350 12.38 -10.43 23.14
CA GLU A 350 11.75 -11.70 23.46
C GLU A 350 10.85 -12.16 22.30
N PHE A 351 10.06 -11.26 21.72
CA PHE A 351 9.14 -11.62 20.64
C PHE A 351 9.88 -11.87 19.33
N LEU A 352 10.90 -11.06 19.04
CA LEU A 352 11.82 -11.32 17.93
C LEU A 352 12.53 -12.67 18.06
N ASP A 353 13.02 -13.02 19.26
CA ASP A 353 13.62 -14.34 19.50
C ASP A 353 12.61 -15.47 19.31
N TYR A 354 11.39 -15.36 19.84
CA TYR A 354 10.37 -16.40 19.67
C TYR A 354 9.92 -16.56 18.22
N MET A 355 9.70 -15.46 17.50
CA MET A 355 9.35 -15.51 16.07
C MET A 355 10.46 -16.20 15.27
N HIS A 356 11.72 -15.82 15.50
CA HIS A 356 12.87 -16.38 14.79
C HIS A 356 13.11 -17.85 15.17
N THR A 357 12.98 -18.19 16.46
CA THR A 357 13.04 -19.58 16.96
C THR A 357 11.97 -20.45 16.32
N ALA A 358 10.72 -20.01 16.34
CA ALA A 358 9.62 -20.74 15.74
C ALA A 358 9.82 -20.90 14.23
N MET A 359 10.26 -19.85 13.54
CA MET A 359 10.60 -19.91 12.11
C MET A 359 11.62 -21.03 11.83
N VAL A 360 12.74 -21.03 12.53
CA VAL A 360 13.85 -21.99 12.31
C VAL A 360 13.41 -23.41 12.67
N CYS A 361 12.90 -23.62 13.88
CA CYS A 361 12.61 -24.95 14.39
C CYS A 361 11.47 -25.62 13.64
N LEU A 362 10.37 -24.91 13.36
CA LEU A 362 9.27 -25.45 12.56
C LEU A 362 9.76 -25.80 11.15
N TYR A 363 10.60 -24.96 10.55
CA TYR A 363 11.16 -25.22 9.23
C TYR A 363 12.07 -26.45 9.18
N LEU A 364 12.96 -26.61 10.16
CA LEU A 364 13.83 -27.79 10.26
C LEU A 364 13.03 -29.06 10.54
N HIS A 365 11.99 -28.97 11.38
CA HIS A 365 11.06 -30.07 11.59
C HIS A 365 10.40 -30.49 10.27
N MET A 366 9.88 -29.54 9.50
CA MET A 366 9.29 -29.80 8.17
C MET A 366 10.27 -30.44 7.18
N LYS A 367 11.55 -30.03 7.20
CA LYS A 367 12.60 -30.66 6.38
C LYS A 367 12.85 -32.11 6.80
N SER A 368 12.88 -32.37 8.11
CA SER A 368 13.12 -33.73 8.64
C SER A 368 12.06 -34.72 8.16
N LEU A 369 10.78 -34.31 8.12
CA LEU A 369 9.67 -35.11 7.60
C LEU A 369 9.82 -35.50 6.12
N ARG A 370 10.62 -34.75 5.33
CA ARG A 370 10.85 -35.01 3.91
C ARG A 370 12.10 -35.86 3.62
N GLY A 371 12.85 -36.27 4.65
CA GLY A 371 14.04 -37.11 4.51
C GLY A 371 15.21 -36.43 3.77
N LYS A 372 15.20 -35.09 3.64
CA LYS A 372 16.29 -34.29 3.04
C LYS A 372 16.92 -33.42 4.13
N LEU A 373 18.02 -33.90 4.70
CA LEU A 373 18.85 -33.19 5.69
C LEU A 373 20.03 -32.49 4.98
N GLU A 374 19.79 -31.84 3.85
CA GLU A 374 20.83 -31.03 3.18
C GLU A 374 20.37 -29.58 3.01
N ASP A 375 21.33 -28.70 3.37
CA ASP A 375 21.38 -27.24 3.51
C ASP A 375 20.09 -26.44 3.80
N PRO A 376 20.03 -25.64 4.89
CA PRO A 376 19.01 -24.61 5.10
C PRO A 376 18.87 -23.58 3.96
N GLU A 377 19.81 -23.51 3.01
CA GLU A 377 19.84 -22.52 1.93
C GLU A 377 18.63 -22.51 0.98
N TYR A 378 17.91 -23.63 0.83
CA TYR A 378 16.71 -23.68 -0.03
C TYR A 378 15.42 -23.60 0.77
N TRP A 379 14.79 -22.42 0.81
CA TRP A 379 13.50 -22.15 1.47
C TRP A 379 12.30 -22.56 0.59
N ASP A 380 11.52 -23.56 1.02
CA ASP A 380 10.33 -24.06 0.31
C ASP A 380 9.06 -23.58 1.01
N GLN A 381 8.44 -22.54 0.45
CA GLN A 381 7.22 -21.94 1.00
C GLN A 381 6.02 -22.89 0.93
N GLY A 382 5.98 -23.81 -0.03
CA GLY A 382 4.86 -24.72 -0.24
C GLY A 382 4.72 -25.78 0.85
N VAL A 383 5.77 -26.02 1.65
CA VAL A 383 5.72 -27.00 2.75
C VAL A 383 4.85 -26.51 3.89
N TRP A 384 4.89 -25.21 4.17
CA TRP A 384 4.21 -24.59 5.30
C TRP A 384 2.70 -24.88 5.30
N SER A 385 2.04 -24.71 4.16
CA SER A 385 0.60 -24.97 4.03
C SER A 385 0.25 -26.46 4.12
N SER A 386 1.19 -27.35 3.77
CA SER A 386 0.98 -28.80 3.86
C SER A 386 1.13 -29.34 5.28
N VAL A 387 2.07 -28.79 6.07
CA VAL A 387 2.36 -29.27 7.43
C VAL A 387 1.50 -28.54 8.47
N PHE A 388 1.24 -27.25 8.26
CA PHE A 388 0.41 -26.43 9.13
C PHE A 388 -0.85 -25.94 8.40
N PRO A 389 -1.79 -26.85 8.03
CA PRO A 389 -2.97 -26.48 7.27
C PRO A 389 -3.90 -25.53 8.03
N LYS A 390 -3.90 -25.60 9.37
CA LYS A 390 -4.67 -24.73 10.27
C LYS A 390 -3.93 -23.45 10.68
N GLY A 391 -2.70 -23.27 10.21
CA GLY A 391 -1.86 -22.14 10.60
C GLY A 391 -1.00 -22.42 11.83
N ILE A 392 -0.40 -21.35 12.38
CA ILE A 392 0.42 -21.38 13.61
C ILE A 392 -0.36 -20.67 14.72
N PRO A 393 -0.62 -21.29 15.88
CA PRO A 393 -1.31 -20.68 17.01
C PRO A 393 -0.64 -19.41 17.53
N ALA A 394 -1.40 -18.59 18.27
CA ALA A 394 -0.89 -17.37 18.89
C ALA A 394 0.07 -17.73 20.04
N MET A 395 1.14 -16.97 20.24
CA MET A 395 2.09 -17.26 21.31
C MET A 395 1.43 -17.26 22.68
N ASP A 396 0.44 -16.42 22.94
CA ASP A 396 -0.27 -16.37 24.22
C ASP A 396 -1.35 -17.47 24.37
N SER A 397 -1.44 -18.40 23.41
CA SER A 397 -2.39 -19.52 23.47
C SER A 397 -1.80 -20.75 24.12
N ASP A 398 -2.62 -21.50 24.86
CA ASP A 398 -2.24 -22.79 25.44
C ASP A 398 -1.80 -23.77 24.33
N GLU A 399 -2.47 -23.73 23.16
CA GLU A 399 -2.10 -24.55 21.99
C GLU A 399 -0.65 -24.31 21.55
N TYR A 400 -0.15 -23.08 21.65
CA TYR A 400 1.25 -22.79 21.33
C TYR A 400 2.21 -23.41 22.36
N TRP A 401 1.97 -23.22 23.66
CA TRP A 401 2.92 -23.65 24.70
C TRP A 401 2.81 -25.12 25.10
N GLU A 402 1.62 -25.70 25.00
CA GLU A 402 1.36 -27.08 25.42
C GLU A 402 1.48 -28.08 24.27
N GLU A 403 1.19 -27.66 23.03
CA GLU A 403 1.23 -28.54 21.85
C GLU A 403 2.42 -28.21 20.95
N LEU A 404 2.47 -26.98 20.40
CA LEU A 404 3.48 -26.64 19.37
C LEU A 404 4.90 -26.54 19.94
N TYR A 405 5.08 -25.83 21.05
CA TYR A 405 6.40 -25.54 21.62
C TYR A 405 7.14 -26.81 22.03
N PRO A 406 6.56 -27.72 22.84
CA PRO A 406 7.29 -28.89 23.33
C PRO A 406 7.56 -29.91 22.22
N GLU A 407 6.69 -29.98 21.20
CA GLU A 407 6.83 -30.96 20.11
C GLU A 407 7.84 -30.52 19.06
N PHE A 408 7.90 -29.23 18.72
CA PHE A 408 8.62 -28.77 17.55
C PHE A 408 9.77 -27.80 17.83
N ILE A 409 9.83 -27.18 19.02
CA ILE A 409 10.85 -26.18 19.33
C ILE A 409 12.03 -26.81 20.05
N ASP A 410 13.09 -27.08 19.29
CA ASP A 410 14.38 -27.54 19.80
C ASP A 410 15.33 -26.33 19.99
N ARG A 411 15.55 -25.95 21.26
CA ARG A 411 16.40 -24.79 21.60
C ARG A 411 17.88 -25.05 21.32
N ASP A 412 18.37 -26.28 21.47
CA ASP A 412 19.78 -26.59 21.21
C ASP A 412 20.06 -26.49 19.70
N LEU A 413 19.17 -27.05 18.88
CA LEU A 413 19.24 -26.93 17.42
C LEU A 413 19.17 -25.46 16.96
N TYR A 414 18.34 -24.65 17.62
CA TYR A 414 18.25 -23.22 17.35
C TYR A 414 19.56 -22.49 17.68
N LEU A 415 20.18 -22.79 18.82
CA LEU A 415 21.47 -22.19 19.20
C LEU A 415 22.58 -22.54 18.19
N ASP A 416 22.62 -23.77 17.70
CA ASP A 416 23.54 -24.19 16.63
C ASP A 416 23.32 -23.41 15.31
N TYR A 417 22.07 -23.04 15.01
CA TYR A 417 21.74 -22.18 13.87
C TYR A 417 22.22 -20.74 14.10
N MET A 418 22.01 -20.21 15.31
CA MET A 418 22.39 -18.86 15.71
C MET A 418 23.92 -18.63 15.68
N ASP A 419 24.73 -19.67 15.91
CA ASP A 419 26.19 -19.57 15.75
C ASP A 419 26.62 -19.19 14.32
N LYS A 420 25.76 -19.42 13.33
CA LYS A 420 25.98 -19.08 11.92
C LYS A 420 25.20 -17.84 11.48
N ASN A 421 24.11 -17.48 12.17
CA ASN A 421 23.25 -16.36 11.83
C ASN A 421 23.39 -15.21 12.84
N THR A 422 23.81 -14.04 12.37
CA THR A 422 24.10 -12.88 13.23
C THR A 422 22.94 -11.90 13.37
N PHE A 423 21.74 -12.21 12.87
CA PHE A 423 20.61 -11.28 12.84
C PHE A 423 20.25 -10.71 14.23
N LEU A 424 19.83 -11.55 15.17
CA LEU A 424 19.44 -11.09 16.52
C LEU A 424 20.62 -10.51 17.30
N SER A 425 21.81 -11.08 17.16
CA SER A 425 23.00 -10.56 17.84
C SER A 425 23.43 -9.18 17.30
N THR A 426 23.14 -8.89 16.03
CA THR A 426 23.36 -7.56 15.44
C THR A 426 22.37 -6.55 16.00
N ILE A 427 21.08 -6.89 16.05
CA ILE A 427 20.06 -6.03 16.65
C ILE A 427 20.39 -5.73 18.11
N GLY A 428 20.72 -6.75 18.91
CA GLY A 428 21.10 -6.58 20.31
C GLY A 428 22.29 -5.64 20.50
N LYS A 429 23.34 -5.76 19.67
CA LYS A 429 24.49 -4.85 19.70
C LYS A 429 24.11 -3.41 19.35
N LEU A 430 23.22 -3.21 18.38
CA LEU A 430 22.76 -1.88 17.97
C LEU A 430 21.95 -1.21 19.08
N ILE A 431 21.01 -1.95 19.69
CA ILE A 431 20.19 -1.45 20.81
C ILE A 431 21.08 -1.12 22.01
N TRP A 432 21.99 -2.03 22.38
CA TRP A 432 22.91 -1.80 23.51
C TRP A 432 23.80 -0.58 23.29
N LYS A 433 24.34 -0.42 22.07
CA LYS A 433 25.12 0.77 21.70
C LYS A 433 24.28 2.04 21.81
N TRP A 434 23.05 2.03 21.31
CA TRP A 434 22.17 3.19 21.38
C TRP A 434 21.82 3.54 22.84
N GLN A 435 21.61 2.55 23.71
CA GLN A 435 21.37 2.76 25.14
C GLN A 435 22.57 3.39 25.84
N ASP A 436 23.78 2.92 25.57
CA ASP A 436 25.03 3.49 26.10
C ASP A 436 25.21 4.95 25.67
N GLU A 437 24.81 5.29 24.45
CA GLU A 437 24.81 6.67 23.93
C GLU A 437 23.68 7.55 24.53
N HIS A 438 22.63 6.96 25.10
CA HIS A 438 21.44 7.66 25.61
C HIS A 438 20.99 7.18 27.02
N PRO A 439 21.86 7.26 28.04
CA PRO A 439 21.60 6.68 29.36
C PRO A 439 20.42 7.33 30.12
N ASN A 440 19.98 8.54 29.70
CA ASN A 440 18.86 9.26 30.31
C ASN A 440 17.52 9.02 29.59
N MET A 441 17.47 8.16 28.57
CA MET A 441 16.23 7.74 27.89
C MET A 441 15.71 6.38 28.41
N ASP A 442 16.00 6.07 29.68
CA ASP A 442 15.13 5.16 30.41
C ASP A 442 13.80 5.87 30.61
N TYR A 443 12.90 5.61 29.65
CA TYR A 443 11.50 5.92 29.76
C TYR A 443 11.03 5.45 31.14
N ASP A 444 10.42 6.35 31.91
CA ASP A 444 9.60 6.06 33.09
C ASP A 444 8.35 5.22 32.70
N ALA A 445 8.52 4.16 31.93
CA ALA A 445 7.48 3.30 31.39
C ALA A 445 6.88 2.34 32.44
N GLN A 446 7.20 2.52 33.73
CA GLN A 446 6.70 1.66 34.81
C GLN A 446 5.89 2.37 35.89
N SER A 447 5.63 3.69 35.84
CA SER A 447 4.86 4.33 36.92
C SER A 447 4.31 5.71 36.59
N SER A 448 3.17 5.77 35.91
CA SER A 448 2.17 6.80 36.23
C SER A 448 0.76 6.29 35.91
N ASP A 449 0.11 5.68 36.89
CA ASP A 449 -1.36 5.60 36.99
C ASP A 449 -1.98 7.00 37.29
N ASP A 450 -1.25 8.08 37.04
CA ASP A 450 -1.73 9.44 37.26
C ASP A 450 -2.51 9.91 36.01
N ASP A 451 -3.76 10.30 36.25
CA ASP A 451 -4.70 10.96 35.34
C ASP A 451 -3.99 11.99 34.44
N TRP A 452 -3.69 11.60 33.20
CA TRP A 452 -3.36 12.54 32.15
C TRP A 452 -4.66 13.17 31.65
N ASP A 453 -5.08 14.22 32.36
CA ASP A 453 -6.04 15.19 31.86
C ASP A 453 -5.63 15.64 30.45
N THR A 454 -6.62 15.64 29.55
CA THR A 454 -6.55 15.85 28.09
C THR A 454 -6.07 17.24 27.62
N ASN A 455 -5.32 17.97 28.44
CA ASN A 455 -4.92 19.36 28.21
C ASN A 455 -3.42 19.59 27.99
N SER A 456 -2.62 18.56 27.68
CA SER A 456 -1.28 18.78 27.14
C SER A 456 -1.37 19.37 25.73
N GLN A 457 -1.41 20.71 25.68
CA GLN A 457 -1.29 21.51 24.47
C GLN A 457 0.06 21.23 23.81
N PHE A 458 0.06 20.36 22.80
CA PHE A 458 1.01 20.44 21.70
C PHE A 458 0.73 21.73 20.92
N SER A 459 1.26 22.85 21.40
CA SER A 459 1.18 24.14 20.71
C SER A 459 2.25 24.21 19.62
N CYS A 460 1.81 24.36 18.37
CA CYS A 460 2.63 24.58 17.17
C CYS A 460 3.16 26.04 17.08
N GLU A 461 3.38 26.70 18.22
CA GLU A 461 3.64 28.15 18.22
C GLU A 461 5.09 28.53 17.84
N ASN A 462 6.00 27.57 17.73
CA ASN A 462 7.44 27.85 17.53
C ASN A 462 8.01 27.46 16.16
N CYS A 463 7.19 27.21 15.15
CA CYS A 463 7.69 27.02 13.78
C CYS A 463 8.08 28.38 13.14
N PRO A 464 9.35 28.59 12.72
CA PRO A 464 9.75 29.79 12.01
C PRO A 464 9.08 29.81 10.62
N GLY A 465 7.95 30.50 10.51
CA GLY A 465 7.12 30.56 9.30
C GLY A 465 5.62 30.35 9.54
N TYR A 466 5.23 29.85 10.71
CA TYR A 466 3.83 29.69 11.07
C TYR A 466 3.21 31.04 11.46
N LYS A 467 2.32 31.57 10.60
CA LYS A 467 1.45 32.69 10.97
C LYS A 467 0.13 32.13 11.47
N PRO A 468 -0.21 32.26 12.77
CA PRO A 468 -1.53 31.91 13.25
C PRO A 468 -2.50 32.99 12.75
N GLY A 469 -3.36 32.64 11.80
CA GLY A 469 -4.34 33.61 11.28
C GLY A 469 -5.19 33.11 10.12
N VAL A 470 -6.45 32.87 10.44
CA VAL A 470 -7.61 32.78 9.54
C VAL A 470 -7.70 31.47 8.75
N GLY A 471 -8.43 30.51 9.34
CA GLY A 471 -9.14 29.48 8.60
C GLY A 471 -10.10 30.13 7.61
N ASN A 472 -9.62 30.41 6.41
CA ASN A 472 -10.44 30.74 5.27
C ASN A 472 -10.54 29.51 4.38
N ARG A 473 -11.78 29.01 4.31
CA ARG A 473 -12.29 28.03 3.36
C ARG A 473 -11.71 28.26 1.97
N TYR A 474 -10.90 27.34 1.48
CA TYR A 474 -10.88 27.04 0.04
C TYR A 474 -11.85 25.90 -0.23
N ARG A 475 -13.14 26.29 -0.30
CA ARG A 475 -14.15 25.52 -1.00
C ARG A 475 -13.89 25.68 -2.51
N HIS A 476 -13.20 24.72 -3.13
CA HIS A 476 -13.47 24.44 -4.54
C HIS A 476 -14.65 23.47 -4.60
N VAL A 477 -15.85 24.07 -4.53
CA VAL A 477 -17.10 23.40 -4.88
C VAL A 477 -17.07 23.17 -6.39
N PHE A 478 -16.67 21.97 -6.82
CA PHE A 478 -17.21 21.43 -8.07
C PHE A 478 -18.57 20.82 -7.75
N LEU A 479 -19.63 21.63 -7.93
CA LEU A 479 -20.97 21.10 -8.15
C LEU A 479 -20.96 20.31 -9.46
N ARG A 480 -20.64 19.00 -9.40
CA ARG A 480 -21.18 18.07 -10.38
C ARG A 480 -22.66 17.89 -10.04
N ARG A 481 -23.52 18.54 -10.83
CA ARG A 481 -24.95 18.28 -10.84
C ARG A 481 -25.20 16.80 -11.15
N GLU A 482 -26.19 16.25 -10.45
CA GLU A 482 -26.84 14.97 -10.70
C GLU A 482 -27.22 14.74 -12.17
#